data_AF-A0AA95Z7Z4-F1
#
_entry.id   AF-A0AA95Z7Z4-F1
#
_cell.length_a   1.000
_cell.length_b   1.000
_cell.length_c   1.000
_cell.angle_alpha   90.00
_cell.angle_beta   90.00
_cell.angle_gamma   90.00
#
_symmetry.space_group_name_H-M   'P 1'
#
loop_
_entity.id
_entity.type
_entity.pdbx_description
1 polymer ?
#
loop_
_entity_poly.entity_id
_entity_poly.type
_entity_poly.pdbx_seq_one_letter_code
_entity_poly.pdbx_strand_id
1 'polypeptide(L)'
;MDFTKATNGPTIKSWMEISFTHISWQSIINNFFPTSFTVKEYYHSIIILYFHDLSQIRTRERNKTSIKIFIDIHDMFSMVTEFMNYGQQTVRAARYIGQGFMITLSHASRLPVTIQYPYEKLITSERFRGRIHFEFDKCIACEVCVRVCPIDLPVIDWKLETDIRKKRLLNYSIDFGICIFCGNCVEYCPTNCLSMTEEYELSTYDRHELNYNQISLGRLPMSIINDYTTRTILNLPEIKKLDSRATPN
;
A
#
# COMPACT_ATOMS: atom_id res chain seq x y z
N MET A 1 -18.86 -9.18 25.26
CA MET A 1 -18.78 -8.97 26.72
C MET A 1 -17.31 -8.73 27.05
N ASP A 2 -16.81 -7.58 27.42
CA ASP A 2 -17.34 -6.21 27.40
C ASP A 2 -16.15 -5.27 27.28
N PHE A 3 -16.44 -4.13 26.66
CA PHE A 3 -15.65 -2.91 26.72
C PHE A 3 -15.48 -2.44 28.17
N THR A 4 -14.31 -1.91 28.56
CA THR A 4 -14.14 -0.53 29.10
C THR A 4 -12.80 -0.29 29.80
N LYS A 5 -12.39 0.99 29.75
CA LYS A 5 -11.32 1.74 30.47
C LYS A 5 -9.97 1.84 29.74
N ALA A 6 -9.71 2.87 28.93
CA ALA A 6 -9.53 4.31 29.23
C ALA A 6 -8.10 4.64 29.71
N THR A 7 -7.29 5.19 28.79
CA THR A 7 -6.03 5.89 29.06
C THR A 7 -6.22 7.37 28.76
N ASN A 8 -6.07 8.21 29.79
CA ASN A 8 -6.00 9.66 29.67
C ASN A 8 -4.60 10.06 29.17
N GLY A 9 -4.56 10.97 28.19
CA GLY A 9 -3.38 11.67 27.72
C GLY A 9 -3.72 13.14 27.41
N PRO A 10 -2.76 14.06 27.55
CA PRO A 10 -3.01 15.45 27.91
C PRO A 10 -3.36 16.37 26.74
N THR A 11 -4.04 17.45 27.09
CA THR A 11 -4.45 18.58 26.26
C THR A 11 -3.24 19.35 25.69
N ILE A 12 -3.17 19.43 24.35
CA ILE A 12 -2.26 20.32 23.62
C ILE A 12 -2.76 21.76 23.77
N LYS A 13 -2.25 22.42 24.81
CA LYS A 13 -2.20 23.88 24.95
C LYS A 13 -0.75 24.30 24.74
N SER A 14 -0.57 25.41 24.06
CA SER A 14 0.69 26.02 23.62
C SER A 14 1.32 25.30 22.44
N TRP A 15 1.18 25.90 21.27
CA TRP A 15 2.23 26.31 20.34
C TRP A 15 1.48 27.09 19.25
N MET A 16 1.82 28.37 19.07
CA MET A 16 1.22 29.41 18.20
C MET A 16 0.34 30.48 18.89
N GLU A 17 0.96 31.30 19.73
CA GLU A 17 0.92 32.77 19.56
C GLU A 17 2.31 33.11 18.94
N ILE A 18 2.59 34.03 18.02
CA ILE A 18 2.13 35.40 17.75
C ILE A 18 2.58 35.61 16.27
N SER A 19 1.75 35.94 15.29
CA SER A 19 1.45 37.31 14.83
C SER A 19 0.79 37.18 13.46
N PHE A 20 -0.41 37.71 13.26
CA PHE A 20 -0.72 38.63 12.16
C PHE A 20 -2.17 39.07 12.30
N THR A 21 -2.31 40.37 12.44
CA THR A 21 -3.55 41.12 12.56
C THR A 21 -4.32 41.14 11.25
N HIS A 22 -5.64 41.28 11.42
CA HIS A 22 -6.62 41.85 10.49
C HIS A 22 -7.17 41.00 9.32
N ILE A 23 -8.50 40.83 9.40
CA ILE A 23 -9.49 40.70 8.31
C ILE A 23 -9.81 39.25 7.88
N SER A 24 -10.81 38.70 8.57
CA SER A 24 -11.97 38.01 7.98
C SER A 24 -11.79 37.40 6.58
N TRP A 25 -11.20 36.20 6.55
CA TRP A 25 -11.11 35.35 5.35
C TRP A 25 -12.27 34.35 5.22
N GLN A 26 -13.31 34.45 6.08
CA GLN A 26 -14.57 33.71 5.90
C GLN A 26 -15.65 34.51 5.15
N SER A 27 -15.45 35.82 4.94
CA SER A 27 -16.41 36.67 4.19
C SER A 27 -16.13 36.76 2.68
N ILE A 28 -15.08 36.12 2.15
CA ILE A 28 -14.69 36.23 0.73
C ILE A 28 -14.98 34.96 -0.08
N ILE A 29 -15.19 33.80 0.56
CA ILE A 29 -15.54 32.56 -0.16
C ILE A 29 -17.06 32.38 -0.33
N ASN A 30 -17.88 33.08 0.47
CA ASN A 30 -19.35 32.99 0.40
C ASN A 30 -20.03 34.06 -0.48
N ASN A 31 -19.26 34.88 -1.22
CA ASN A 31 -19.78 35.98 -2.05
C ASN A 31 -19.44 35.86 -3.54
N PHE A 32 -19.26 34.65 -4.05
CA PHE A 32 -19.15 34.41 -5.49
C PHE A 32 -20.16 33.34 -5.92
N PHE A 33 -21.24 33.81 -6.57
CA PHE A 33 -22.46 33.12 -7.03
C PHE A 33 -23.68 33.10 -6.08
N PRO A 34 -24.39 34.25 -5.91
CA PRO A 34 -25.80 34.23 -5.58
C PRO A 34 -26.61 34.13 -6.88
N THR A 35 -26.62 32.98 -7.56
CA THR A 35 -27.61 32.74 -8.62
C THR A 35 -28.07 31.29 -8.65
N SER A 36 -28.46 30.78 -7.48
CA SER A 36 -29.51 29.76 -7.43
C SER A 36 -30.89 30.44 -7.53
N PHE A 37 -31.05 31.37 -8.48
CA PHE A 37 -32.37 31.74 -8.97
C PHE A 37 -32.67 30.71 -10.05
N THR A 38 -33.27 29.60 -9.64
CA THR A 38 -33.70 28.57 -10.56
C THR A 38 -34.68 29.21 -11.55
N VAL A 39 -34.25 29.36 -12.80
CA VAL A 39 -35.05 29.80 -13.96
C VAL A 39 -36.41 29.06 -14.01
N LYS A 40 -36.46 27.86 -13.41
CA LYS A 40 -37.64 27.01 -13.22
C LYS A 40 -38.77 27.65 -12.41
N GLU A 41 -38.46 28.42 -11.35
CA GLU A 41 -39.50 29.06 -10.53
C GLU A 41 -40.09 30.30 -11.22
N TYR A 42 -39.25 31.08 -11.89
CA TYR A 42 -39.68 32.31 -12.57
C TYR A 42 -40.55 32.02 -13.81
N TYR A 43 -40.26 30.95 -14.56
CA TYR A 43 -41.06 30.56 -15.73
C TYR A 43 -42.39 29.89 -15.35
N HIS A 44 -42.44 29.11 -14.27
CA HIS A 44 -43.70 28.51 -13.81
C HIS A 44 -44.69 29.59 -13.36
N SER A 45 -44.21 30.65 -12.70
CA SER A 45 -45.04 31.81 -12.37
C SER A 45 -45.53 32.58 -13.60
N ILE A 46 -44.72 32.72 -14.66
CA ILE A 46 -45.12 33.41 -15.89
C ILE A 46 -46.13 32.59 -16.70
N ILE A 47 -45.99 31.26 -16.75
CA ILE A 47 -46.94 30.36 -17.44
C ILE A 47 -48.29 30.31 -16.71
N ILE A 48 -48.30 30.30 -15.38
CA ILE A 48 -49.54 30.35 -14.57
C ILE A 48 -50.26 31.71 -14.77
N LEU A 49 -49.52 32.81 -14.82
CA LEU A 49 -50.10 34.14 -15.10
C LEU A 49 -50.67 34.23 -16.52
N TYR A 50 -50.01 33.63 -17.52
CA TYR A 50 -50.52 33.56 -18.90
C TYR A 50 -51.76 32.66 -19.05
N PHE A 51 -51.87 31.60 -18.25
CA PHE A 51 -53.05 30.71 -18.25
C PHE A 51 -54.25 31.31 -17.52
N HIS A 52 -54.04 32.16 -16.51
CA HIS A 52 -55.13 32.81 -15.79
C HIS A 52 -55.86 33.86 -16.66
N ASP A 53 -55.15 34.52 -17.58
CA ASP A 53 -55.72 35.51 -18.53
C ASP A 53 -56.48 34.88 -19.71
N LEU A 54 -56.28 33.59 -20.00
CA LEU A 54 -56.98 32.90 -21.10
C LEU A 54 -58.36 32.34 -20.72
N SER A 55 -58.76 32.43 -19.45
CA SER A 55 -60.09 31.98 -18.99
C SER A 55 -61.23 32.96 -19.35
N GLN A 56 -60.93 34.14 -19.89
CA GLN A 56 -61.90 35.21 -20.18
C GLN A 56 -62.20 35.45 -21.68
N ILE A 57 -61.61 34.71 -22.63
CA ILE A 57 -61.82 34.98 -24.07
C ILE A 57 -62.50 33.80 -24.78
N ARG A 58 -63.83 33.85 -24.82
CA ARG A 58 -64.65 33.07 -25.77
C ARG A 58 -64.62 33.77 -27.13
N THR A 59 -63.72 33.38 -28.03
CA THR A 59 -63.98 33.38 -29.48
C THR A 59 -63.29 32.20 -30.16
N ARG A 60 -64.10 31.48 -30.94
CA ARG A 60 -63.81 30.34 -31.80
C ARG A 60 -63.03 30.86 -33.02
N GLU A 61 -62.00 30.12 -33.47
CA GLU A 61 -61.22 30.27 -34.73
C GLU A 61 -59.76 30.79 -34.72
N ARG A 62 -59.07 30.91 -33.59
CA ARG A 62 -57.58 31.05 -33.57
C ARG A 62 -56.83 29.88 -32.90
N ASN A 63 -57.50 28.74 -32.73
CA ASN A 63 -57.07 27.72 -31.78
C ASN A 63 -55.98 26.76 -32.29
N LYS A 64 -55.66 26.71 -33.59
CA LYS A 64 -54.60 25.80 -34.08
C LYS A 64 -53.21 26.44 -34.07
N THR A 65 -53.12 27.74 -34.36
CA THR A 65 -51.87 28.49 -34.40
C THR A 65 -51.40 28.87 -33.00
N SER A 66 -52.28 29.32 -32.10
CA SER A 66 -51.92 29.68 -30.73
C SER A 66 -51.52 28.49 -29.85
N ILE A 67 -52.17 27.32 -30.02
CA ILE A 67 -51.77 26.08 -29.32
C ILE A 67 -50.43 25.57 -29.84
N LYS A 68 -50.17 25.67 -31.15
CA LYS A 68 -48.89 25.27 -31.75
C LYS A 68 -47.72 26.13 -31.25
N ILE A 69 -47.91 27.45 -31.15
CA ILE A 69 -46.92 28.36 -30.57
C ILE A 69 -46.63 28.02 -29.10
N PHE A 70 -47.64 27.66 -28.31
CA PHE A 70 -47.45 27.27 -26.91
C PHE A 70 -46.69 25.94 -26.77
N ILE A 71 -47.00 24.95 -27.60
CA ILE A 71 -46.28 23.66 -27.65
C ILE A 71 -44.82 23.90 -28.09
N ASP A 72 -44.59 24.71 -29.13
CA ASP A 72 -43.25 25.03 -29.63
C ASP A 72 -42.41 25.77 -28.55
N ILE A 73 -43.00 26.67 -27.77
CA ILE A 73 -42.33 27.38 -26.66
C ILE A 73 -42.03 26.43 -25.48
N HIS A 74 -42.95 25.53 -25.14
CA HIS A 74 -42.74 24.53 -24.07
C HIS A 74 -41.66 23.52 -24.45
N ASP A 75 -41.67 23.03 -25.69
CA ASP A 75 -40.67 22.09 -26.20
C ASP A 75 -39.29 22.74 -26.30
N MET A 76 -39.23 24.02 -26.71
CA MET A 76 -38.01 24.82 -26.66
C MET A 76 -37.49 24.98 -25.22
N PHE A 77 -38.38 25.21 -24.25
CA PHE A 77 -37.98 25.33 -22.84
C PHE A 77 -37.46 24.00 -22.26
N SER A 78 -38.11 22.87 -22.58
CA SER A 78 -37.66 21.53 -22.17
C SER A 78 -36.26 21.23 -22.72
N MET A 79 -36.02 21.50 -24.01
CA MET A 79 -34.71 21.32 -24.66
C MET A 79 -33.62 22.18 -24.01
N VAL A 80 -33.93 23.43 -23.63
CA VAL A 80 -32.98 24.32 -22.94
C VAL A 80 -32.63 23.78 -21.55
N THR A 81 -33.60 23.27 -20.78
CA THR A 81 -33.32 22.72 -19.45
C THR A 81 -32.47 21.43 -19.49
N GLU A 82 -32.66 20.58 -20.49
CA GLU A 82 -31.87 19.37 -20.69
C GLU A 82 -30.42 19.69 -21.05
N PHE A 83 -30.21 20.65 -21.97
CA PHE A 83 -28.88 21.15 -22.32
C PHE A 83 -28.15 21.73 -21.10
N MET A 84 -28.84 22.51 -20.27
CA MET A 84 -28.27 23.05 -19.03
C MET A 84 -27.87 21.94 -18.04
N ASN A 85 -28.69 20.89 -17.90
CA ASN A 85 -28.39 19.76 -17.02
C ASN A 85 -27.18 18.95 -17.52
N TYR A 86 -27.07 18.70 -18.83
CA TYR A 86 -25.91 18.03 -19.43
C TYR A 86 -24.62 18.86 -19.27
N GLY A 87 -24.72 20.18 -19.45
CA GLY A 87 -23.62 21.11 -19.18
C GLY A 87 -23.14 21.06 -17.72
N GLN A 88 -24.08 21.04 -16.76
CA GLN A 88 -23.74 20.90 -15.34
C GLN A 88 -23.05 19.57 -15.03
N GLN A 89 -23.49 18.46 -15.62
CA GLN A 89 -22.85 17.14 -15.45
C GLN A 89 -21.42 17.13 -16.03
N THR A 90 -21.24 17.71 -17.21
CA THR A 90 -19.92 17.80 -17.88
C THR A 90 -18.93 18.62 -17.04
N VAL A 91 -19.36 19.74 -16.47
CA VAL A 91 -18.51 20.57 -15.59
C VAL A 91 -18.16 19.83 -14.30
N ARG A 92 -19.08 19.06 -13.72
CA ARG A 92 -18.79 18.22 -12.55
C ARG A 92 -17.76 17.15 -12.88
N ALA A 93 -17.91 16.44 -14.00
CA ALA A 93 -16.95 15.45 -14.45
C ALA A 93 -15.56 16.06 -14.68
N ALA A 94 -15.48 17.20 -15.36
CA ALA A 94 -14.22 17.91 -15.60
C ALA A 94 -13.54 18.34 -14.29
N ARG A 95 -14.30 18.78 -13.28
CA ARG A 95 -13.76 19.10 -11.95
C ARG A 95 -13.15 17.88 -11.25
N TYR A 96 -13.82 16.72 -11.28
CA TYR A 96 -13.27 15.49 -10.70
C TYR A 96 -12.00 15.02 -11.42
N ILE A 97 -11.98 15.13 -12.74
CA ILE A 97 -10.79 14.85 -13.55
C ILE A 97 -9.64 15.80 -13.19
N GLY A 98 -9.92 17.10 -13.08
CA GLY A 98 -8.94 18.10 -12.68
C GLY A 98 -8.39 17.87 -11.26
N GLN A 99 -9.22 17.43 -10.32
CA GLN A 99 -8.79 17.04 -8.98
C GLN A 99 -7.83 15.84 -9.03
N GLY A 100 -8.14 14.83 -9.85
CA GLY A 100 -7.26 13.68 -10.08
C GLY A 100 -5.91 14.09 -10.66
N PHE A 101 -5.91 14.94 -11.70
CA PHE A 101 -4.67 15.45 -12.28
C PHE A 101 -3.83 16.26 -11.31
N MET A 102 -4.45 17.09 -10.47
CA MET A 102 -3.75 17.86 -9.43
C MET A 102 -2.99 16.96 -8.46
N ILE A 103 -3.61 15.84 -8.06
CA ILE A 103 -2.97 14.85 -7.20
C ILE A 103 -1.78 14.21 -7.93
N THR A 104 -1.96 13.78 -9.18
CA THR A 104 -0.85 13.17 -9.95
C THR A 104 0.32 14.14 -10.15
N LEU A 105 0.04 15.43 -10.37
CA LEU A 105 1.08 16.45 -10.46
C LEU A 105 1.80 16.65 -9.12
N SER A 106 1.08 16.60 -8.00
CA SER A 106 1.68 16.64 -6.65
C SER A 106 2.59 15.43 -6.37
N HIS A 107 2.33 14.26 -6.98
CA HIS A 107 3.23 13.11 -6.88
C HIS A 107 4.50 13.29 -7.72
N ALA A 108 4.45 13.99 -8.86
CA ALA A 108 5.62 14.22 -9.72
C ALA A 108 6.70 15.10 -9.06
N SER A 109 6.33 15.96 -8.11
CA SER A 109 7.27 16.80 -7.37
C SER A 109 7.91 16.11 -6.16
N ARG A 110 7.57 14.86 -5.84
CA ARG A 110 8.16 14.12 -4.71
C ARG A 110 9.42 13.38 -5.17
N LEU A 111 10.39 13.25 -4.28
CA LEU A 111 11.57 12.42 -4.52
C LEU A 111 11.18 10.93 -4.64
N PRO A 112 11.82 10.17 -5.54
CA PRO A 112 11.54 8.75 -5.68
C PRO A 112 12.03 7.98 -4.44
N VAL A 113 11.18 7.09 -3.93
CA VAL A 113 11.51 6.15 -2.83
C VAL A 113 12.21 4.89 -3.32
N THR A 114 12.45 4.77 -4.62
CA THR A 114 13.02 3.59 -5.28
C THR A 114 14.46 3.37 -4.89
N ILE A 115 14.84 2.11 -4.74
CA ILE A 115 16.22 1.68 -4.44
C ILE A 115 16.82 1.10 -5.71
N GLN A 116 18.00 1.57 -6.09
CA GLN A 116 18.62 1.19 -7.37
C GLN A 116 19.38 -0.14 -7.27
N TYR A 117 18.66 -1.25 -7.27
CA TYR A 117 19.28 -2.57 -7.40
C TYR A 117 19.95 -2.71 -8.79
N PRO A 118 21.19 -3.22 -8.91
CA PRO A 118 22.00 -3.93 -7.92
C PRO A 118 23.01 -3.07 -7.13
N TYR A 119 23.15 -1.79 -7.46
CA TYR A 119 24.17 -0.91 -6.87
C TYR A 119 23.84 -0.47 -5.45
N GLU A 120 22.55 -0.36 -5.14
CA GLU A 120 22.02 -0.06 -3.81
C GLU A 120 21.22 -1.27 -3.31
N LYS A 121 21.59 -1.78 -2.13
CA LYS A 121 20.90 -2.90 -1.47
C LYS A 121 20.39 -2.46 -0.11
N LEU A 122 19.21 -2.96 0.25
CA LEU A 122 18.66 -2.79 1.59
C LEU A 122 19.36 -3.71 2.56
N ILE A 123 19.69 -3.17 3.74
CA ILE A 123 20.12 -4.00 4.85
C ILE A 123 18.90 -4.81 5.33
N THR A 124 19.07 -6.12 5.38
CA THR A 124 18.04 -7.03 5.88
C THR A 124 17.95 -6.93 7.40
N SER A 125 16.80 -7.27 7.97
CA SER A 125 16.64 -7.26 9.43
C SER A 125 17.49 -8.35 10.09
N GLU A 126 17.86 -8.19 11.36
CA GLU A 126 18.58 -9.20 12.15
C GLU A 126 17.90 -10.59 12.19
N ARG A 127 16.57 -10.65 11.98
CA ARG A 127 15.77 -11.90 11.96
C ARG A 127 15.33 -12.29 10.55
N PHE A 128 16.01 -11.77 9.53
CA PHE A 128 15.73 -12.14 8.16
C PHE A 128 15.99 -13.62 7.93
N ARG A 129 15.17 -14.22 7.06
CA ARG A 129 15.20 -15.65 6.76
C ARG A 129 15.64 -15.85 5.31
N GLY A 130 16.95 -15.88 5.10
CA GLY A 130 17.57 -16.19 3.80
C GLY A 130 18.02 -17.64 3.71
N ARG A 131 19.14 -17.88 3.03
CA ARG A 131 19.77 -19.21 2.93
C ARG A 131 20.05 -19.80 4.32
N ILE A 132 19.95 -21.11 4.43
CA ILE A 132 20.36 -21.84 5.64
C ILE A 132 21.86 -22.13 5.57
N HIS A 133 22.58 -21.81 6.65
CA HIS A 133 23.95 -22.23 6.88
C HIS A 133 23.99 -23.49 7.75
N PHE A 134 24.93 -24.39 7.45
CA PHE A 134 25.06 -25.68 8.14
C PHE A 134 26.49 -25.92 8.59
N GLU A 135 26.65 -26.22 9.87
CA GLU A 135 27.91 -26.65 10.45
C GLU A 135 27.95 -28.17 10.63
N PHE A 136 28.81 -28.84 9.85
CA PHE A 136 28.93 -30.30 9.85
C PHE A 136 29.35 -30.85 11.22
N ASP A 137 30.32 -30.22 11.87
CA ASP A 137 30.92 -30.73 13.11
C ASP A 137 29.96 -30.69 14.33
N LYS A 138 28.94 -29.82 14.28
CA LYS A 138 27.94 -29.68 15.35
C LYS A 138 26.73 -30.61 15.18
N CYS A 139 26.57 -31.26 14.03
CA CYS A 139 25.40 -32.09 13.76
C CYS A 139 25.52 -33.47 14.42
N ILE A 140 24.45 -33.89 15.12
CA ILE A 140 24.37 -35.19 15.81
C ILE A 140 23.41 -36.19 15.15
N ALA A 141 22.94 -35.90 13.93
CA ALA A 141 21.98 -36.73 13.19
C ALA A 141 20.72 -37.11 14.01
N CYS A 142 20.10 -36.11 14.64
CA CYS A 142 18.89 -36.28 15.48
C CYS A 142 17.57 -36.30 14.69
N GLU A 143 17.60 -35.97 13.39
CA GLU A 143 16.45 -35.93 12.47
C GLU A 143 15.28 -35.05 12.95
N VAL A 144 15.53 -34.13 13.88
CA VAL A 144 14.51 -33.16 14.33
C VAL A 144 14.16 -32.21 13.18
N CYS A 145 15.16 -31.76 12.41
CA CYS A 145 14.93 -30.85 11.30
C CYS A 145 14.06 -31.44 10.17
N VAL A 146 14.07 -32.77 9.99
CA VAL A 146 13.15 -33.46 9.07
C VAL A 146 11.74 -33.39 9.63
N ARG A 147 11.54 -33.92 10.84
CA ARG A 147 10.23 -34.05 11.50
C ARG A 147 9.47 -32.74 11.73
N VAL A 148 10.18 -31.63 11.88
CA VAL A 148 9.57 -30.30 12.10
C VAL A 148 9.41 -29.55 10.75
N CYS A 149 10.04 -30.02 9.67
CA CYS A 149 9.80 -29.45 8.36
C CYS A 149 8.37 -29.78 7.90
N PRO A 150 7.58 -28.82 7.41
CA PRO A 150 6.21 -29.07 6.98
C PRO A 150 6.10 -30.05 5.79
N ILE A 151 7.20 -30.31 5.11
CA ILE A 151 7.31 -31.16 3.91
C ILE A 151 8.41 -32.21 4.01
N ASP A 152 8.99 -32.42 5.21
CA ASP A 152 10.09 -33.38 5.44
C ASP A 152 11.28 -33.23 4.46
N LEU A 153 11.67 -31.99 4.16
CA LEU A 153 12.63 -31.66 3.09
C LEU A 153 14.09 -32.08 3.33
N PRO A 154 14.72 -31.80 4.48
CA PRO A 154 16.16 -32.02 4.62
C PRO A 154 16.47 -33.51 4.55
N VAL A 155 17.41 -33.90 3.69
CA VAL A 155 17.85 -35.29 3.54
C VAL A 155 19.06 -35.51 4.43
N ILE A 156 18.98 -36.54 5.28
CA ILE A 156 20.01 -36.86 6.27
C ILE A 156 20.40 -38.32 6.12
N ASP A 157 21.65 -38.57 5.75
CA ASP A 157 22.22 -39.92 5.75
C ASP A 157 23.17 -40.05 6.93
N TRP A 158 22.98 -41.07 7.75
CA TRP A 158 23.83 -41.35 8.90
C TRP A 158 24.09 -42.85 9.04
N LYS A 159 25.23 -43.19 9.64
CA LYS A 159 25.60 -44.56 9.99
C LYS A 159 25.75 -44.68 11.50
N LEU A 160 25.22 -45.76 12.06
CA LEU A 160 25.48 -46.10 13.46
C LEU A 160 26.87 -46.72 13.57
N GLU A 161 27.74 -46.07 14.34
CA GLU A 161 29.05 -46.62 14.69
C GLU A 161 28.87 -47.46 15.96
N THR A 162 28.93 -48.79 15.82
CA THR A 162 28.63 -49.75 16.90
C THR A 162 29.60 -49.64 18.06
N ASP A 163 30.85 -49.27 17.78
CA ASP A 163 31.94 -49.25 18.75
C ASP A 163 31.76 -48.11 19.77
N ILE A 164 31.29 -46.95 19.30
CA ILE A 164 31.11 -45.73 20.09
C ILE A 164 29.63 -45.52 20.46
N ARG A 165 28.73 -46.34 19.90
CA ARG A 165 27.25 -46.18 19.97
C ARG A 165 26.78 -44.77 19.60
N LYS A 166 27.49 -44.12 18.67
CA LYS A 166 27.17 -42.76 18.20
C LYS A 166 26.72 -42.83 16.75
N LYS A 167 25.73 -41.99 16.40
CA LYS A 167 25.35 -41.76 15.01
C LYS A 167 26.40 -40.84 14.37
N ARG A 168 27.01 -41.29 13.27
CA ARG A 168 27.90 -40.50 12.44
C ARG A 168 27.14 -40.02 11.22
N LEU A 169 27.09 -38.70 11.01
CA LEU A 169 26.53 -38.10 9.81
C LEU A 169 27.43 -38.42 8.61
N LEU A 170 26.83 -38.83 7.49
CA LEU A 170 27.51 -39.09 6.22
C LEU A 170 27.25 -37.94 5.23
N ASN A 171 25.97 -37.60 5.05
CA ASN A 171 25.54 -36.60 4.11
C ASN A 171 24.36 -35.81 4.68
N TYR A 172 24.31 -34.54 4.34
CA TYR A 172 23.22 -33.63 4.64
C TYR A 172 22.98 -32.74 3.43
N SER A 173 21.74 -32.70 2.94
CA SER A 173 21.38 -31.84 1.80
C SER A 173 20.00 -31.20 1.98
N ILE A 174 19.85 -30.00 1.43
CA ILE A 174 18.59 -29.26 1.42
C ILE A 174 18.36 -28.73 0.01
N ASP A 175 17.18 -29.00 -0.54
CA ASP A 175 16.75 -28.43 -1.82
C ASP A 175 16.05 -27.08 -1.61
N PHE A 176 16.75 -25.99 -1.94
CA PHE A 176 16.20 -24.63 -1.82
C PHE A 176 15.11 -24.32 -2.85
N GLY A 177 14.94 -25.14 -3.90
CA GLY A 177 13.82 -25.01 -4.83
C GLY A 177 12.47 -25.42 -4.22
N ILE A 178 12.49 -26.21 -3.14
CA ILE A 178 11.28 -26.68 -2.43
C ILE A 178 11.16 -26.01 -1.05
N CYS A 179 12.27 -25.57 -0.46
CA CYS A 179 12.30 -24.91 0.85
C CYS A 179 11.42 -23.65 0.89
N ILE A 180 10.54 -23.55 1.90
CA ILE A 180 9.67 -22.39 2.11
C ILE A 180 10.25 -21.35 3.10
N PHE A 181 11.50 -21.52 3.52
CA PHE A 181 12.21 -20.62 4.44
C PHE A 181 11.47 -20.29 5.76
N CYS A 182 10.72 -21.25 6.31
CA CYS A 182 9.98 -21.04 7.57
C CYS A 182 10.90 -20.83 8.79
N GLY A 183 12.08 -21.46 8.79
CA GLY A 183 13.06 -21.38 9.89
C GLY A 183 12.84 -22.39 11.02
N ASN A 184 11.86 -23.29 10.92
CA ASN A 184 11.60 -24.31 11.95
C ASN A 184 12.81 -25.22 12.21
N CYS A 185 13.53 -25.60 11.15
CA CYS A 185 14.72 -26.44 11.28
C CYS A 185 15.84 -25.78 12.09
N VAL A 186 15.93 -24.44 12.08
CA VAL A 186 16.89 -23.66 12.88
C VAL A 186 16.42 -23.56 14.32
N GLU A 187 15.15 -23.24 14.53
CA GLU A 187 14.58 -23.01 15.87
C GLU A 187 14.60 -24.27 16.75
N TYR A 188 14.29 -25.44 16.17
CA TYR A 188 14.22 -26.69 16.91
C TYR A 188 15.55 -27.47 16.93
N CYS A 189 16.64 -26.92 16.38
CA CYS A 189 17.92 -27.60 16.37
C CYS A 189 18.57 -27.56 17.77
N PRO A 190 18.79 -28.71 18.43
CA PRO A 190 19.31 -28.73 19.80
C PRO A 190 20.78 -28.29 19.91
N THR A 191 21.55 -28.44 18.84
CA THR A 191 22.99 -28.11 18.80
C THR A 191 23.29 -26.79 18.10
N ASN A 192 22.26 -26.07 17.65
CA ASN A 192 22.40 -24.86 16.82
C ASN A 192 23.37 -25.05 15.64
N CYS A 193 23.34 -26.23 15.00
CA CYS A 193 24.17 -26.50 13.81
C CYS A 193 23.63 -25.86 12.53
N LEU A 194 22.36 -25.43 12.56
CA LEU A 194 21.69 -24.74 11.46
C LEU A 194 21.47 -23.28 11.89
N SER A 195 21.73 -22.35 10.99
CA SER A 195 21.46 -20.93 11.19
C SER A 195 20.91 -20.28 9.93
N MET A 196 20.16 -19.20 10.07
CA MET A 196 19.67 -18.41 8.93
C MET A 196 20.73 -17.38 8.54
N THR A 197 20.91 -17.16 7.24
CA THR A 197 21.78 -16.12 6.69
C THR A 197 20.96 -15.00 6.06
N GLU A 198 21.65 -13.91 5.72
CA GLU A 198 21.07 -12.73 5.05
C GLU A 198 21.01 -12.87 3.53
N GLU A 199 21.51 -13.98 2.97
CA GLU A 199 21.60 -14.20 1.54
C GLU A 199 20.22 -14.55 0.96
N TYR A 200 19.69 -13.66 0.12
CA TYR A 200 18.44 -13.87 -0.61
C TYR A 200 18.63 -14.08 -2.13
N GLU A 201 19.85 -13.88 -2.64
CA GLU A 201 20.18 -13.92 -4.07
C GLU A 201 20.60 -15.34 -4.52
N LEU A 202 19.67 -16.31 -4.41
CA LEU A 202 19.94 -17.74 -4.66
C LEU A 202 19.53 -18.23 -6.06
N SER A 203 19.28 -17.32 -7.02
CA SER A 203 18.77 -17.71 -8.34
C SER A 203 19.81 -18.48 -9.17
N THR A 204 19.39 -19.60 -9.77
CA THR A 204 20.18 -20.43 -10.68
C THR A 204 19.44 -20.67 -12.00
N TYR A 205 20.14 -21.12 -13.05
CA TYR A 205 19.52 -21.47 -14.33
C TYR A 205 18.89 -22.86 -14.33
N ASP A 206 19.50 -23.81 -13.62
CA ASP A 206 18.97 -25.15 -13.42
C ASP A 206 18.46 -25.32 -11.99
N ARG A 207 17.36 -26.06 -11.85
CA ARG A 207 16.75 -26.40 -10.56
C ARG A 207 17.63 -27.33 -9.73
N HIS A 208 18.43 -28.18 -10.37
CA HIS A 208 19.26 -29.17 -9.66
C HIS A 208 20.42 -28.50 -8.92
N GLU A 209 20.81 -27.29 -9.34
CA GLU A 209 21.83 -26.47 -8.68
C GLU A 209 21.35 -25.91 -7.32
N LEU A 210 20.03 -25.85 -7.09
CA LEU A 210 19.43 -25.42 -5.81
C LEU A 210 19.49 -26.50 -4.73
N ASN A 211 19.84 -27.74 -5.09
CA ASN A 211 20.07 -28.80 -4.12
C ASN A 211 21.46 -28.67 -3.50
N TYR A 212 21.53 -28.05 -2.32
CA TYR A 212 22.79 -27.76 -1.67
C TYR A 212 23.19 -28.93 -0.77
N ASN A 213 24.39 -29.44 -1.02
CA ASN A 213 25.08 -30.39 -0.16
C ASN A 213 25.66 -29.72 1.11
N GLN A 214 26.09 -30.54 2.06
CA GLN A 214 26.70 -30.10 3.32
C GLN A 214 27.86 -29.11 3.15
N ILE A 215 28.68 -29.29 2.11
CA ILE A 215 29.84 -28.41 1.81
C ILE A 215 29.35 -27.04 1.33
N SER A 216 28.36 -27.00 0.45
CA SER A 216 27.78 -25.74 -0.03
C SER A 216 27.05 -24.98 1.07
N LEU A 217 26.34 -25.68 1.95
CA LEU A 217 25.65 -25.07 3.09
C LEU A 217 26.64 -24.49 4.12
N GLY A 218 27.79 -25.14 4.31
CA GLY A 218 28.86 -24.69 5.20
C GLY A 218 29.67 -23.50 4.70
N ARG A 219 29.42 -23.00 3.48
CA ARG A 219 30.04 -21.76 3.02
C ARG A 219 29.57 -20.58 3.87
N LEU A 220 30.53 -19.80 4.34
CA LEU A 220 30.26 -18.56 5.08
C LEU A 220 29.43 -17.62 4.21
N PRO A 221 28.36 -17.03 4.75
CA PRO A 221 27.57 -16.07 4.00
C PRO A 221 28.40 -14.80 3.75
N MET A 222 28.29 -14.23 2.54
CA MET A 222 28.73 -12.86 2.33
C MET A 222 27.70 -11.92 2.97
N SER A 223 28.14 -11.15 3.96
CA SER A 223 27.30 -10.11 4.57
C SER A 223 27.17 -8.93 3.62
N ILE A 224 25.94 -8.46 3.41
CA ILE A 224 25.62 -7.32 2.51
C ILE A 224 26.43 -6.06 2.88
N ILE A 225 26.77 -5.89 4.16
CA ILE A 225 27.57 -4.77 4.68
C ILE A 225 29.01 -4.74 4.13
N ASN A 226 29.59 -5.91 3.84
CA ASN A 226 31.00 -6.04 3.47
C ASN A 226 31.22 -6.08 1.94
N ASP A 227 30.16 -5.98 1.14
CA ASP A 227 30.25 -5.97 -0.32
C ASP A 227 30.66 -4.59 -0.83
N TYR A 228 31.94 -4.44 -1.18
CA TYR A 228 32.51 -3.19 -1.70
C TYR A 228 31.90 -2.72 -3.02
N THR A 229 31.18 -3.60 -3.73
CA THR A 229 30.48 -3.31 -4.99
C THR A 229 29.12 -2.66 -4.78
N THR A 230 28.63 -2.62 -3.53
CA THR A 230 27.29 -2.15 -3.20
C THR A 230 27.31 -1.00 -2.21
N ARG A 231 26.38 -0.05 -2.36
CA ARG A 231 26.08 0.94 -1.32
C ARG A 231 24.93 0.40 -0.48
N THR A 232 25.20 0.16 0.79
CA THR A 232 24.18 -0.31 1.72
C THR A 232 23.34 0.86 2.20
N ILE A 233 22.02 0.74 2.02
CA ILE A 233 21.06 1.70 2.55
C ILE A 233 20.51 1.12 3.85
N LEU A 234 20.90 1.73 4.98
CA LEU A 234 20.25 1.51 6.25
C LEU A 234 18.82 2.04 6.17
N ASN A 235 17.84 1.21 6.55
CA ASN A 235 16.47 1.67 6.66
C ASN A 235 16.41 2.90 7.59
N LEU A 236 15.98 4.04 7.05
CA LEU A 236 15.91 5.34 7.75
C LEU A 236 15.17 5.35 9.11
N PRO A 237 14.26 4.40 9.47
CA PRO A 237 13.71 4.31 10.81
C PRO A 237 14.68 3.76 11.89
N GLU A 238 15.71 3.02 11.52
CA GLU A 238 16.65 2.39 12.47
C GLU A 238 17.67 3.38 13.05
N ILE A 239 17.92 4.49 12.35
CA ILE A 239 18.80 5.58 12.81
C ILE A 239 18.36 6.11 14.19
N LYS A 240 17.06 6.21 14.47
CA LYS A 240 16.58 6.67 15.79
C LYS A 240 16.73 5.63 16.91
N LYS A 241 16.76 4.34 16.59
CA LYS A 241 16.80 3.25 17.58
C LYS A 241 18.21 2.77 17.90
N LEU A 242 19.15 2.89 16.96
CA LEU A 242 20.56 2.56 17.21
C LEU A 242 21.30 3.70 17.94
N ASP A 243 21.00 4.97 17.63
CA ASP A 243 21.54 6.12 18.39
C ASP A 243 21.09 6.11 19.87
N SER A 244 19.90 5.58 20.17
CA SER A 244 19.37 5.52 21.54
C SER A 244 19.88 4.33 22.37
N ARG A 245 20.55 3.33 21.76
CA ARG A 245 21.20 2.22 22.49
C ARG A 245 22.72 2.35 22.58
N ALA A 246 23.32 3.26 21.80
CA ALA A 246 24.77 3.47 21.75
C ALA A 246 25.31 4.44 22.83
N THR A 247 24.48 4.91 23.76
CA THR A 247 24.96 5.62 24.96
C THR A 247 24.92 4.68 26.17
N PRO A 248 26.08 4.18 26.64
CA PRO A 248 26.17 3.60 27.97
C PRO A 248 26.15 4.76 28.99
N ASN A 249 25.10 4.80 29.82
CA ASN A 249 25.16 5.36 31.17
C ASN A 249 24.96 4.21 32.15
#